data_AF-A0A9E4EZW2-F1
#
_entry.id   AF-A0A9E4EZW2-F1
#
_cell.length_a   1.000
_cell.length_b   1.000
_cell.length_c   1.000
_cell.angle_alpha   90.00
_cell.angle_beta   90.00
_cell.angle_gamma   90.00
#
_symmetry.space_group_name_H-M   'P 1'
#
loop_
_entity.id
_entity.type
_entity.pdbx_description
1 polymer ?
#
loop_
_entity_poly.entity_id
_entity_poly.type
_entity_poly.pdbx_seq_one_letter_code
_entity_poly.pdbx_strand_id
1 'polypeptide(L)'
;MTTVLSFQVVPSIPSELKGLEEIADNIAFDWDHRARALFSRLDDALWEDCHYNPAQMLRSVSQERLDAAARDAHFLRDMES
;
A
#
# COMPACT_ATOMS: atom_id res chain seq x y z
N MET A 1 -6.14 22.90 -28.60
CA MET A 1 -6.56 21.73 -27.80
C MET A 1 -5.34 21.30 -26.99
N THR A 2 -5.33 21.57 -25.69
CA THR A 2 -4.18 21.28 -24.82
C THR A 2 -4.34 19.86 -24.30
N THR A 3 -3.54 18.93 -24.82
CA THR A 3 -3.47 17.56 -24.30
C THR A 3 -2.82 17.61 -22.92
N VAL A 4 -3.63 17.47 -21.87
CA VAL A 4 -3.11 17.21 -20.53
C VAL A 4 -2.63 15.76 -20.50
N LEU A 5 -1.32 15.56 -20.45
CA LEU A 5 -0.73 14.27 -20.12
C LEU A 5 -0.90 14.06 -18.62
N SER A 6 -1.84 13.20 -18.24
CA SER A 6 -2.08 12.79 -16.87
C SER A 6 -0.88 11.96 -16.39
N PHE A 7 0.11 12.59 -15.76
CA PHE A 7 1.12 11.87 -15.00
C PHE A 7 0.48 11.43 -13.69
N GLN A 8 0.20 10.12 -13.59
CA GLN A 8 -0.22 9.52 -12.34
C GLN A 8 1.01 9.49 -11.43
N VAL A 9 1.07 10.42 -10.47
CA VAL A 9 2.13 10.44 -9.46
C VAL A 9 1.88 9.24 -8.55
N VAL A 10 2.57 8.14 -8.82
CA VAL A 10 2.59 6.98 -7.92
C VAL A 10 3.70 7.24 -6.90
N PRO A 11 3.42 7.16 -5.60
CA PRO A 11 4.45 7.29 -4.56
C PRO A 11 5.50 6.19 -4.75
N SER A 12 6.77 6.52 -4.48
CA SER A 12 7.86 5.57 -4.57
C SER A 12 7.80 4.64 -3.36
N ILE A 13 7.48 3.37 -3.58
CA ILE A 13 7.47 2.39 -2.49
C ILE A 13 8.93 2.11 -2.07
N PRO A 14 9.29 2.33 -0.79
CA PRO A 14 10.63 2.05 -0.30
C PRO A 14 10.92 0.53 -0.36
N SER A 15 12.20 0.16 -0.50
CA SER A 15 12.59 -1.24 -0.67
C SER A 15 12.17 -2.15 0.49
N GLU A 16 12.03 -1.60 1.70
CA GLU A 16 11.52 -2.30 2.88
C GLU A 16 10.04 -2.69 2.74
N LEU A 17 9.25 -1.93 1.98
CA LEU A 17 7.82 -2.19 1.75
C LEU A 17 7.54 -2.92 0.44
N LYS A 18 8.58 -3.45 -0.21
CA LYS A 18 8.43 -4.16 -1.49
C LYS A 18 7.56 -5.42 -1.35
N GLY A 19 7.59 -6.07 -0.18
CA GLY A 19 6.67 -7.17 0.12
C GLY A 19 5.20 -6.75 0.09
N LEU A 20 4.89 -5.50 0.49
CA LEU A 20 3.53 -4.96 0.40
C LEU A 20 3.08 -4.79 -1.06
N GLU A 21 4.00 -4.40 -1.94
CA GLU A 21 3.76 -4.30 -3.38
C GLU A 21 3.51 -5.68 -3.99
N GLU A 22 4.29 -6.70 -3.63
CA GLU A 22 4.06 -8.08 -4.07
C GLU A 22 2.71 -8.63 -3.59
N ILE A 23 2.33 -8.31 -2.35
CA ILE A 23 1.01 -8.67 -1.80
C ILE A 23 -0.10 -7.96 -2.57
N ALA A 24 0.08 -6.68 -2.94
CA ALA A 24 -0.89 -5.91 -3.69
C ALA A 24 -1.03 -6.36 -5.15
N ASP A 25 0.04 -6.85 -5.77
CA ASP A 25 0.05 -7.40 -7.13
C ASP A 25 -0.52 -8.84 -7.18
N ASN A 26 -0.51 -9.55 -6.05
CA ASN A 26 -1.00 -10.91 -5.99
C ASN A 26 -2.54 -10.97 -5.99
N ILE A 27 -3.12 -11.55 -7.05
CA ILE A 27 -4.56 -11.80 -7.22
C ILE A 27 -5.15 -12.63 -6.06
N ALA A 28 -4.36 -13.43 -5.35
CA ALA A 28 -4.81 -14.22 -4.19
C ALA A 28 -5.13 -13.36 -2.95
N PHE A 29 -4.86 -12.05 -2.99
CA PHE A 29 -5.11 -11.11 -1.89
C PHE A 29 -6.55 -11.13 -1.37
N ASP A 30 -7.55 -11.38 -2.22
CA ASP A 30 -8.97 -11.28 -1.83
C ASP A 30 -9.35 -12.21 -0.66
N TRP A 31 -8.54 -13.25 -0.42
CA TRP A 31 -8.72 -14.27 0.61
C TRP A 31 -7.68 -14.19 1.73
N ASP A 32 -6.70 -13.29 1.63
CA ASP A 32 -5.62 -13.18 2.61
C ASP A 32 -5.99 -12.16 3.70
N HIS A 33 -6.51 -12.68 4.80
CA HIS A 33 -6.89 -11.86 5.96
C HIS A 33 -5.70 -11.12 6.59
N ARG A 34 -4.48 -11.66 6.47
CA ARG A 34 -3.27 -11.01 7.01
C ARG A 34 -2.91 -9.80 6.18
N ALA A 35 -2.94 -9.96 4.86
CA ALA A 35 -2.73 -8.88 3.93
C ALA A 35 -3.73 -7.74 4.17
N ARG A 36 -5.03 -8.03 4.29
CA ARG A 36 -6.06 -7.05 4.68
C ARG A 36 -5.75 -6.33 5.99
N ALA A 37 -5.27 -7.06 7.00
CA ALA A 37 -4.89 -6.48 8.29
C ALA A 37 -3.67 -5.55 8.17
N LEU A 38 -2.68 -5.89 7.34
CA LEU A 38 -1.52 -5.03 7.07
C LEU A 38 -1.93 -3.71 6.43
N PHE A 39 -2.80 -3.74 5.41
CA PHE A 39 -3.31 -2.53 4.76
C PHE A 39 -4.17 -1.68 5.70
N SER A 40 -5.13 -2.29 6.41
CA SER A 40 -5.92 -1.59 7.44
C SER A 40 -5.04 -0.95 8.53
N ARG A 41 -3.96 -1.61 8.93
CA ARG A 41 -3.01 -1.09 9.92
C ARG A 41 -2.19 0.10 9.40
N LEU A 42 -1.96 0.17 8.09
CA LEU A 42 -1.28 1.30 7.45
C LEU A 42 -2.16 2.57 7.51
N ASP A 43 -3.41 2.44 7.09
CA ASP A 43 -4.41 3.50 7.13
C ASP A 43 -5.81 2.94 6.89
N ASP A 44 -6.56 2.69 7.97
CA ASP A 44 -7.88 2.08 7.92
C ASP A 44 -8.90 2.92 7.12
N ALA A 45 -8.86 4.25 7.29
CA ALA A 45 -9.76 5.15 6.58
C ALA A 45 -9.48 5.15 5.07
N LEU A 46 -8.19 5.16 4.68
CA LEU A 46 -7.80 5.07 3.28
C LEU A 46 -8.10 3.69 2.70
N TRP A 47 -8.02 2.65 3.53
CA TRP A 47 -8.33 1.29 3.15
C TRP A 47 -9.80 1.11 2.75
N GLU A 48 -10.70 1.70 3.54
CA GLU A 48 -12.12 1.78 3.22
C GLU A 48 -12.40 2.66 1.99
N ASP A 49 -11.74 3.82 1.89
CA ASP A 49 -11.89 4.74 0.74
C ASP A 49 -11.43 4.11 -0.58
N CYS A 50 -10.36 3.30 -0.53
CA CYS A 50 -9.87 2.54 -1.67
C CYS A 50 -10.69 1.28 -1.98
N HIS A 51 -11.85 1.09 -1.32
CA HIS A 51 -12.71 -0.09 -1.46
C HIS A 51 -11.97 -1.41 -1.27
N TYR A 52 -11.08 -1.48 -0.29
CA TYR A 52 -10.28 -2.68 0.00
C TYR A 52 -9.37 -3.11 -1.17
N ASN A 53 -8.97 -2.16 -2.03
CA ASN A 53 -8.08 -2.42 -3.14
C ASN A 53 -6.62 -2.05 -2.77
N PRO A 54 -5.72 -3.02 -2.60
CA PRO A 54 -4.36 -2.78 -2.10
C PRO A 54 -3.51 -2.01 -3.10
N ALA A 55 -3.63 -2.29 -4.40
CA ALA A 55 -2.96 -1.53 -5.43
C ALA A 55 -3.45 -0.08 -5.47
N GLN A 56 -4.75 0.16 -5.23
CA GLN A 56 -5.30 1.51 -5.13
C GLN A 56 -4.84 2.24 -3.85
N MET A 57 -4.75 1.53 -2.73
CA MET A 57 -4.25 2.11 -1.49
C MET A 57 -2.80 2.53 -1.62
N LEU A 58 -1.94 1.68 -2.20
CA LEU A 58 -0.51 1.98 -2.38
C LEU A 58 -0.27 3.19 -3.29
N ARG A 59 -1.14 3.45 -4.26
CA ARG A 59 -1.05 4.67 -5.10
C ARG A 59 -1.64 5.91 -4.45
N SER A 60 -2.53 5.75 -3.46
CA SER A 60 -3.22 6.87 -2.79
C SER A 60 -2.55 7.27 -1.48
N VAL A 61 -1.82 6.35 -0.84
CA VAL A 61 -1.13 6.60 0.42
C VAL A 61 0.00 7.61 0.23
N SER A 62 0.15 8.52 1.19
CA SER A 62 1.21 9.53 1.15
C SER A 62 2.59 8.92 1.38
N GLN A 63 3.60 9.47 0.72
CA GLN A 63 5.00 9.05 0.87
C GLN A 63 5.47 9.05 2.33
N GLU A 64 5.04 10.03 3.14
CA GLU A 64 5.36 10.08 4.58
C GLU A 64 4.84 8.87 5.36
N ARG A 65 3.64 8.37 5.04
CA ARG A 65 3.08 7.18 5.72
C ARG A 65 3.82 5.92 5.31
N LEU A 66 4.17 5.79 4.03
CA LEU A 66 5.02 4.70 3.54
C LEU A 66 6.38 4.72 4.23
N ASP A 67 7.00 5.89 4.36
CA ASP A 67 8.29 6.00 5.02
C ASP A 67 8.18 5.72 6.54
N ALA A 68 7.14 6.22 7.20
CA ALA A 68 6.88 5.90 8.59
C ALA A 68 6.67 4.39 8.83
N ALA A 69 5.92 3.72 7.95
CA ALA A 69 5.71 2.27 8.00
C ALA A 69 6.99 1.48 7.68
N ALA A 70 7.82 1.96 6.75
CA ALA A 70 9.13 1.38 6.46
C ALA A 70 10.08 1.48 7.67
N ARG A 71 9.99 2.58 8.44
CA ARG A 71 10.77 2.75 9.68
C ARG A 71 10.20 2.01 10.89
N ASP A 72 8.97 1.51 10.81
CA ASP A 72 8.33 0.79 11.90
C ASP A 72 8.71 -0.70 11.88
N ALA A 73 9.62 -1.08 12.77
CA ALA A 73 10.12 -2.45 12.85
C ALA A 73 9.02 -3.46 13.22
N HIS A 74 7.94 -3.05 13.90
CA HIS A 74 6.83 -3.94 14.20
C HIS A 74 6.00 -4.21 12.94
N PHE A 75 5.80 -3.20 12.10
CA PHE A 75 5.12 -3.32 10.82
C PHE A 75 5.88 -4.23 9.85
N LEU A 76 7.19 -4.00 9.69
CA LEU A 76 8.04 -4.87 8.85
C LEU A 76 8.02 -6.32 9.31
N ARG A 77 8.06 -6.55 10.63
CA ARG A 77 8.02 -7.91 11.19
C ARG A 77 6.67 -8.59 11.01
N ASP A 78 5.57 -7.83 11.04
CA ASP A 78 4.22 -8.34 10.75
C ASP A 78 4.09 -8.76 9.27
N MET A 79 4.76 -8.03 8.37
CA MET A 79 4.83 -8.34 6.94
C MET A 79 5.64 -9.60 6.64
N GLU A 80 6.73 -9.86 7.38
CA GLU A 80 7.60 -11.03 7.18
C GLU A 80 7.10 -12.32 7.88
N SER A 81 5.97 -12.29 8.60
CA SER A 81 5.55 -13.37 9.54
C SER A 81 4.39 -14.28 9.10
#